data_AF-A0A759YQL8-F1
#
_entry.id   AF-A0A759YQL8-F1
#
_cell.length_a   1.000
_cell.length_b   1.000
_cell.length_c   1.000
_cell.angle_alpha   90.00
_cell.angle_beta   90.00
_cell.angle_gamma   90.00
#
_symmetry.space_group_name_H-M   'P 1'
#
loop_
_entity.id
_entity.type
_entity.pdbx_description
1 polymer ?
#
loop_
_entity_poly.entity_id
_entity_poly.type
_entity_poly.pdbx_seq_one_letter_code
_entity_poly.pdbx_strand_id
1 'polypeptide(L)'
;VDPRGLPDDAALPQTTVKVAPTKGAVVRAKFHPSVGKRVLLTLLRPADSPVPFGAVASVAGNTSGAGIVNEGNQVYLTGVKDESSVTVRWGQGQQKQCVAELSVPEKPGPAGVYVTSAQCL
;
A
#
# COMPACT_ATOMS: atom_id res chain seq x y z
N VAL A 1 8.70 16.67 6.31
CA VAL A 1 9.61 15.72 6.98
C VAL A 1 10.47 15.05 5.92
N ASP A 2 11.76 14.88 6.18
CA ASP A 2 12.67 14.22 5.25
C ASP A 2 12.49 12.69 5.34
N PRO A 3 12.00 12.01 4.28
CA PRO A 3 11.77 10.57 4.31
C PRO A 3 13.05 9.74 4.30
N ARG A 4 14.22 10.32 3.99
CA ARG A 4 15.50 9.59 3.93
C ARG A 4 16.00 9.12 5.29
N GLY A 5 15.52 9.75 6.37
CA GLY A 5 15.83 9.35 7.74
C GLY A 5 14.86 8.32 8.34
N LEU A 6 13.91 7.82 7.55
CA LEU A 6 13.00 6.79 8.03
C LEU A 6 13.71 5.43 8.14
N PRO A 7 13.33 4.59 9.11
CA PRO A 7 13.67 3.17 9.11
C PRO A 7 13.23 2.47 7.81
N ASP A 8 13.92 1.39 7.45
CA ASP A 8 13.64 0.62 6.22
C ASP A 8 12.20 0.06 6.17
N ASP A 9 11.60 -0.18 7.33
CA ASP A 9 10.23 -0.69 7.52
C ASP A 9 9.21 0.44 7.77
N ALA A 10 9.56 1.71 7.52
CA ALA A 10 8.64 2.82 7.70
C ALA A 10 8.43 3.59 6.39
N ALA A 11 7.18 3.90 6.10
CA ALA A 11 6.79 4.72 4.95
C ALA A 11 5.84 5.83 5.36
N LEU A 12 5.95 6.98 4.69
CA LEU A 12 5.03 8.11 4.86
C LEU A 12 4.21 8.29 3.58
N PRO A 13 2.87 8.10 3.62
CA PRO A 13 2.00 8.42 2.50
C PRO A 13 2.06 9.91 2.11
N GLN A 14 2.34 10.77 3.10
CA GLN A 14 2.48 12.21 2.91
C GLN A 14 3.70 12.72 3.68
N THR A 15 4.66 13.33 2.97
CA THR A 15 5.91 13.86 3.54
C THR A 15 5.84 15.35 3.87
N THR A 16 4.79 16.05 3.42
CA THR A 16 4.60 17.49 3.61
C THR A 16 3.22 17.80 4.16
N VAL A 17 3.14 18.54 5.26
CA VAL A 17 1.89 19.01 5.87
C VAL A 17 1.99 20.53 6.02
N LYS A 18 0.98 21.26 5.56
CA LYS A 18 0.91 22.73 5.69
C LYS A 18 -0.13 23.10 6.74
N VAL A 19 0.24 23.99 7.67
CA VAL A 19 -0.63 24.51 8.73
C VAL A 19 -0.54 26.04 8.75
N ALA A 20 -1.62 26.73 9.12
CA ALA A 20 -1.69 28.18 9.20
C ALA A 20 -2.06 28.61 10.64
N PRO A 21 -1.08 28.81 11.53
CA PRO A 21 -1.34 29.24 12.91
C PRO A 21 -1.66 30.73 13.00
N THR A 22 -2.45 31.11 14.00
CA THR A 22 -2.63 32.51 14.41
C THR A 22 -1.52 32.94 15.39
N LYS A 23 -1.44 34.24 15.70
CA LYS A 23 -0.43 34.78 16.62
C LYS A 23 -0.53 34.10 17.98
N GLY A 24 0.58 33.47 18.41
CA GLY A 24 0.67 32.77 19.70
C GLY A 24 0.12 31.34 19.69
N ALA A 25 -0.38 30.82 18.56
CA ALA A 25 -0.93 29.47 18.49
C ALA A 25 0.16 28.40 18.35
N VAL A 26 0.01 27.32 19.12
CA VAL A 26 0.75 26.07 18.93
C VAL A 26 -0.14 25.11 18.14
N VAL A 27 0.32 24.64 16.98
CA VAL A 27 -0.45 23.77 16.08
C VAL A 27 0.25 22.44 15.87
N ARG A 28 -0.53 21.35 15.74
CA ARG A 28 -0.02 20.00 15.49
C ARG A 28 0.01 19.70 13.99
N ALA A 29 1.19 19.47 13.44
CA ALA A 29 1.34 18.86 12.11
C ALA A 29 1.31 17.32 12.26
N LYS A 30 0.20 16.69 11.87
CA LYS A 30 0.01 15.24 12.02
C LYS A 30 0.46 14.50 10.75
N PHE A 31 1.33 13.51 10.93
CA PHE A 31 1.74 12.55 9.90
C PHE A 31 1.22 11.15 10.28
N HIS A 32 0.94 10.31 9.28
CA HIS A 32 0.44 8.95 9.47
C HIS A 32 1.42 7.95 8.83
N PRO A 33 2.54 7.62 9.49
CA PRO A 33 3.46 6.63 8.97
C PRO A 33 2.82 5.24 8.98
N SER A 34 3.13 4.46 7.95
CA SER A 34 2.86 3.02 7.90
C SER A 34 4.14 2.28 8.29
N VAL A 35 4.03 1.36 9.25
CA VAL A 35 5.14 0.51 9.72
C VAL A 35 4.94 -0.91 9.23
N GLY A 36 5.97 -1.49 8.62
CA GLY A 36 5.99 -2.80 7.98
C GLY A 36 6.64 -2.77 6.58
N LYS A 37 6.65 -3.93 5.92
CA LYS A 37 7.33 -4.10 4.63
C LYS A 37 6.69 -3.27 3.53
N ARG A 38 7.53 -2.83 2.58
CA ARG A 38 7.14 -2.13 1.35
C ARG A 38 7.09 -3.17 0.24
N VAL A 39 5.91 -3.37 -0.36
CA VAL A 39 5.70 -4.45 -1.33
C VAL A 39 5.24 -3.87 -2.66
N LEU A 40 5.91 -4.29 -3.75
CA LEU A 40 5.39 -4.17 -5.10
C LEU A 40 4.75 -5.51 -5.47
N LEU A 41 3.41 -5.53 -5.45
CA LEU A 41 2.62 -6.74 -5.65
C LEU A 41 2.06 -6.76 -7.07
N THR A 42 2.32 -7.83 -7.80
CA THR A 42 1.62 -8.12 -9.07
C THR A 42 0.37 -8.95 -8.79
N LEU A 43 -0.80 -8.49 -9.21
CA LEU A 43 -2.09 -9.13 -8.98
C LEU A 43 -2.64 -9.73 -10.27
N LEU A 44 -3.10 -10.98 -10.22
CA LEU A 44 -3.78 -11.64 -11.34
C LEU A 44 -5.11 -12.20 -10.86
N ARG A 45 -6.18 -11.98 -11.62
CA ARG A 45 -7.46 -12.67 -11.40
C ARG A 45 -7.39 -14.09 -11.97
N PRO A 46 -8.36 -14.97 -11.64
CA PRO A 46 -8.40 -16.31 -12.20
C PRO A 46 -8.31 -16.32 -13.73
N ALA A 47 -7.75 -17.41 -14.28
CA ALA A 47 -7.43 -17.56 -15.69
C ALA A 47 -6.54 -16.43 -16.25
N ASP A 48 -5.60 -15.95 -15.43
CA ASP A 48 -4.62 -14.91 -15.76
C ASP A 48 -5.23 -13.60 -16.29
N SER A 49 -6.47 -13.31 -15.88
CA SER A 49 -7.14 -12.09 -16.29
C SER A 49 -6.60 -10.87 -15.51
N PRO A 50 -6.45 -9.71 -16.15
CA PRO A 50 -5.85 -8.54 -15.51
C PRO A 50 -6.78 -7.96 -14.45
N VAL A 51 -6.21 -7.43 -13.37
CA VAL A 51 -6.93 -6.55 -12.44
C VAL A 51 -7.06 -5.17 -13.10
N PRO A 52 -8.25 -4.55 -13.12
CA PRO A 52 -8.43 -3.26 -13.80
C PRO A 52 -7.49 -2.17 -13.26
N PHE A 53 -6.94 -1.38 -14.18
CA PHE A 53 -6.26 -0.12 -13.85
C PHE A 53 -7.17 0.75 -12.97
N GLY A 54 -6.58 1.40 -11.96
CA GLY A 54 -7.32 2.25 -11.04
C GLY A 54 -8.04 1.48 -9.92
N ALA A 55 -7.96 0.14 -9.88
CA ALA A 55 -8.45 -0.63 -8.74
C ALA A 55 -7.72 -0.20 -7.46
N VAL A 56 -8.46 -0.07 -6.37
CA VAL A 56 -7.91 0.29 -5.06
C VAL A 56 -7.63 -0.99 -4.29
N ALA A 57 -6.36 -1.22 -3.93
CA ALA A 57 -5.95 -2.32 -3.07
C ALA A 57 -5.69 -1.81 -1.65
N SER A 58 -6.17 -2.53 -0.63
CA SER A 58 -5.98 -2.19 0.78
C SER A 58 -5.57 -3.42 1.57
N VAL A 59 -4.53 -3.29 2.39
CA VAL A 59 -4.07 -4.34 3.31
C VAL A 59 -5.04 -4.45 4.48
N ALA A 60 -5.54 -5.66 4.76
CA ALA A 60 -6.46 -5.92 5.85
C ALA A 60 -5.89 -5.45 7.20
N GLY A 61 -6.69 -4.72 7.97
CA GLY A 61 -6.27 -4.18 9.26
C GLY A 61 -5.31 -2.97 9.19
N ASN A 62 -4.93 -2.50 7.99
CA ASN A 62 -4.10 -1.33 7.81
C ASN A 62 -4.84 -0.26 6.99
N THR A 63 -5.38 0.75 7.68
CA THR A 63 -6.13 1.86 7.05
C THR A 63 -5.25 2.86 6.30
N SER A 64 -3.92 2.79 6.45
CA SER A 64 -2.96 3.67 5.79
C SER A 64 -2.22 3.00 4.63
N GLY A 65 -2.27 1.67 4.53
CA GLY A 65 -1.63 0.85 3.50
C GLY A 65 -2.57 0.57 2.31
N ALA A 66 -3.06 1.62 1.67
CA ALA A 66 -3.82 1.51 0.43
C ALA A 66 -2.99 1.97 -0.77
N GLY A 67 -3.20 1.33 -1.93
CA GLY A 67 -2.53 1.62 -3.19
C GLY A 67 -3.49 1.51 -4.36
N ILE A 68 -3.03 1.96 -5.54
CA ILE A 68 -3.79 1.90 -6.78
C ILE A 68 -3.06 0.97 -7.76
N VAL A 69 -3.82 0.10 -8.43
CA VAL A 69 -3.31 -0.81 -9.45
C VAL A 69 -2.99 -0.03 -10.73
N ASN A 70 -1.76 -0.19 -11.24
CA ASN A 70 -1.29 0.40 -12.49
C ASN A 70 -1.57 -0.52 -13.70
N GLU A 71 -1.15 -0.10 -14.89
CA GLU A 71 -1.35 -0.81 -16.16
C GLU A 71 -0.63 -2.18 -16.24
N GLY A 72 0.36 -2.41 -15.37
CA GLY A 72 1.08 -3.68 -15.28
C GLY A 72 0.42 -4.70 -14.34
N ASN A 73 -0.81 -4.45 -13.88
CA ASN A 73 -1.46 -5.17 -12.79
C ASN A 73 -0.68 -5.11 -11.46
N GLN A 74 0.12 -4.06 -11.26
CA GLN A 74 0.95 -3.91 -10.06
C GLN A 74 0.39 -2.87 -9.12
N VAL A 75 0.56 -3.11 -7.82
CA VAL A 75 0.24 -2.15 -6.77
C VAL A 75 1.37 -2.07 -5.76
N TYR A 76 1.69 -0.84 -5.36
CA TYR A 76 2.65 -0.57 -4.30
C TYR A 76 1.93 -0.39 -2.97
N LEU A 77 2.31 -1.21 -1.97
CA LEU A 77 1.70 -1.25 -0.64
C LEU A 77 2.78 -1.04 0.43
N THR A 78 2.39 -0.40 1.53
CA THR A 78 3.28 -0.12 2.67
C THR A 78 2.66 -0.57 3.97
N GLY A 79 3.50 -0.93 4.95
CA GLY A 79 3.01 -1.46 6.22
C GLY A 79 2.41 -2.85 6.09
N VAL A 80 3.00 -3.66 5.21
CA VAL A 80 2.60 -5.06 4.96
C VAL A 80 3.33 -5.97 5.96
N LYS A 81 2.63 -6.95 6.53
CA LYS A 81 3.23 -8.00 7.37
C LYS A 81 3.66 -9.18 6.50
N ASP A 82 4.41 -10.13 7.06
CA ASP A 82 4.87 -11.32 6.31
C ASP A 82 3.73 -12.08 5.65
N GLU A 83 2.61 -12.20 6.38
CA GLU A 83 1.35 -12.71 5.88
C GLU A 83 0.28 -11.63 6.02
N SER A 84 -0.44 -11.36 4.95
CA SER A 84 -1.49 -10.34 4.92
C SER A 84 -2.52 -10.65 3.86
N SER A 85 -3.77 -10.28 4.11
CA SER A 85 -4.82 -10.31 3.09
C SER A 85 -4.96 -8.93 2.46
N VAL A 86 -5.09 -8.87 1.14
CA VAL A 86 -5.23 -7.63 0.36
C VAL A 86 -6.59 -7.64 -0.32
N THR A 87 -7.45 -6.71 0.07
CA THR A 87 -8.73 -6.49 -0.61
C THR A 87 -8.54 -5.53 -1.77
N VAL A 88 -8.99 -5.91 -2.96
CA VAL A 88 -8.86 -5.12 -4.19
C VAL A 88 -10.25 -4.81 -4.74
N ARG A 89 -10.55 -3.53 -5.00
CA ARG A 89 -11.88 -3.07 -5.43
C ARG A 89 -11.79 -2.12 -6.61
N TRP A 90 -12.57 -2.38 -7.66
CA TRP A 90 -12.67 -1.51 -8.85
C TRP A 90 -14.10 -1.05 -9.14
N GLY A 91 -15.05 -1.34 -8.26
CA GLY A 91 -16.41 -0.84 -8.36
C GLY A 91 -17.30 -1.27 -7.20
N GLN A 92 -18.59 -1.05 -7.38
CA GLN A 92 -19.61 -1.46 -6.41
C GLN A 92 -20.10 -2.88 -6.70
N GLY A 93 -20.34 -3.66 -5.65
CA GLY A 93 -20.84 -5.03 -5.71
C GLY A 93 -19.73 -6.09 -5.59
N GLN A 94 -20.13 -7.30 -5.20
CA GLN A 94 -19.21 -8.42 -4.93
C GLN A 94 -18.41 -8.87 -6.16
N GLN A 95 -18.95 -8.68 -7.37
CA GLN A 95 -18.28 -9.03 -8.63
C GLN A 95 -17.20 -8.02 -9.06
N LYS A 96 -17.08 -6.88 -8.36
CA LYS A 96 -16.12 -5.81 -8.67
C LYS A 96 -15.06 -5.64 -7.58
N GLN A 97 -14.79 -6.74 -6.88
CA GLN A 97 -13.76 -6.85 -5.88
C GLN A 97 -13.17 -8.26 -5.89
N CYS A 98 -11.97 -8.41 -5.36
CA CYS A 98 -11.34 -9.70 -5.08
C CYS A 98 -10.44 -9.59 -3.86
N VAL A 99 -10.03 -10.72 -3.33
CA VAL A 99 -9.11 -10.83 -2.18
C VAL A 99 -7.88 -11.62 -2.61
N ALA A 100 -6.70 -11.08 -2.32
CA ALA A 100 -5.43 -11.75 -2.54
C ALA A 100 -4.73 -12.02 -1.22
N GLU A 101 -4.40 -13.28 -0.96
CA GLU A 101 -3.53 -13.65 0.16
C GLU A 101 -2.07 -13.43 -0.24
N LEU A 102 -1.35 -12.69 0.59
CA LEU A 102 0.00 -12.22 0.32
C LEU A 102 0.98 -12.83 1.31
N SER A 103 1.96 -13.57 0.78
CA SER A 103 3.16 -13.99 1.50
C SER A 103 4.35 -13.20 0.98
N VAL A 104 4.97 -12.41 1.86
CA VAL A 104 6.11 -11.56 1.50
C VAL A 104 7.40 -12.38 1.55
N PRO A 105 8.27 -12.34 0.52
CA PRO A 105 9.52 -13.08 0.53
C PRO A 105 10.45 -12.64 1.67
N GLU A 106 11.40 -13.50 2.03
CA GLU A 106 12.35 -13.22 3.12
C GLU A 106 13.28 -12.06 2.79
N LYS A 107 13.70 -11.94 1.52
CA LYS A 107 14.67 -10.94 1.08
C LYS A 107 13.99 -9.82 0.29
N PRO A 108 14.31 -8.54 0.59
CA PRO A 108 13.83 -7.43 -0.21
C PRO A 108 14.53 -7.41 -1.57
N GLY A 109 13.86 -6.82 -2.56
CA GLY A 109 14.48 -6.40 -3.81
C GLY A 109 15.26 -5.09 -3.67
N PRO A 110 15.61 -4.45 -4.79
CA PRO A 110 16.29 -3.16 -4.80
C PRO A 110 15.53 -2.10 -3.97
N ALA A 111 16.29 -1.22 -3.31
CA ALA A 111 15.76 -0.12 -2.50
C ALA A 111 14.84 -0.55 -1.33
N GLY A 112 14.98 -1.78 -0.83
CA GLY A 112 14.20 -2.28 0.31
C GLY A 112 12.74 -2.63 -0.03
N VAL A 113 12.42 -2.76 -1.32
CA VAL A 113 11.06 -3.07 -1.80
C VAL A 113 10.97 -4.56 -2.11
N TYR A 114 10.06 -5.26 -1.44
CA TYR A 114 9.77 -6.67 -1.69
C TYR A 114 8.91 -6.80 -2.95
N VAL A 115 9.30 -7.69 -3.86
CA VAL A 115 8.57 -7.92 -5.11
C VAL A 115 7.99 -9.32 -5.07
N THR A 116 6.68 -9.44 -5.29
CA THR A 116 6.00 -10.74 -5.30
C THR A 116 4.71 -10.67 -6.14
N SER A 117 4.06 -11.81 -6.33
CA SER A 117 2.82 -11.98 -7.09
C SER A 117 1.79 -12.76 -6.27
N ALA A 118 0.51 -12.42 -6.43
CA ALA A 118 -0.59 -13.16 -5.81
C ALA A 118 -1.80 -13.27 -6.74
N GLN A 119 -2.57 -14.36 -6.58
CA GLN A 119 -3.88 -14.47 -7.21
C GLN A 119 -4.92 -13.70 -6.40
N CYS A 120 -5.79 -12.98 -7.09
CA CYS A 120 -6.88 -12.21 -6.51
C CYS A 120 -8.19 -12.91 -6.83
N LEU A 121 -8.78 -13.55 -5.81
CA LEU A 121 -9.94 -14.43 -5.90
C LEU A 121 -11.26 -13.70 -5.61
#